data_AF-A0A6A2XZI2-F1
#
_entry.id   AF-A0A6A2XZI2-F1
#
_cell.length_a   1.000
_cell.length_b   1.000
_cell.length_c   1.000
_cell.angle_alpha   90.00
_cell.angle_beta   90.00
_cell.angle_gamma   90.00
#
_symmetry.space_group_name_H-M   'P 1'
#
loop_
_entity.id
_entity.type
_entity.pdbx_description
1 polymer ?
#
loop_
_entity_poly.entity_id
_entity_poly.type
_entity_poly.pdbx_seq_one_letter_code
_entity_poly.pdbx_strand_id
1 'polypeptide(L)'
;MLSSLERNLFPDAVIRRLTRFLLASRLRSGYRPSNELQLSDLLHFAHSLREMPIAIKTDEPKTQHYKLPTSFFQLVLGKNFKYRDGELQNVEIIVADISTFEMEASYDRIYYIGMFEDNSKDDWITRYFLTGGTMPSANLLLYFQDGVSAVDHWLVNGKHYAKTSEEWFERMDKNTAGH
;
A
#
# COMPACT_ATOMS: atom_id res chain seq x y z
N MET A 1 -9.82 -13.32 19.33
CA MET A 1 -8.49 -12.91 18.82
C MET A 1 -8.53 -11.48 18.32
N LEU A 2 -9.27 -11.16 17.24
CA LEU A 2 -9.43 -9.79 16.73
C LEU A 2 -9.85 -8.79 17.82
N SER A 3 -10.93 -9.08 18.54
CA SER A 3 -11.41 -8.31 19.70
C SER A 3 -10.41 -8.16 20.86
N SER A 4 -9.33 -8.92 20.87
CA SER A 4 -8.25 -8.82 21.86
C SER A 4 -7.06 -8.00 21.33
N LEU A 5 -6.85 -7.99 20.00
CA LEU A 5 -5.91 -7.09 19.32
C LEU A 5 -6.42 -5.64 19.37
N GLU A 6 -7.70 -5.43 19.05
CA GLU A 6 -8.39 -4.12 19.12
C GLU A 6 -8.36 -3.50 20.53
N ARG A 7 -8.25 -4.33 21.57
CA ARG A 7 -8.17 -3.92 22.98
C ARG A 7 -6.73 -3.82 23.51
N ASN A 8 -5.72 -3.90 22.63
CA ASN A 8 -4.31 -3.87 22.97
C ASN A 8 -3.87 -4.87 24.07
N LEU A 9 -4.45 -6.09 24.06
CA LEU A 9 -4.22 -7.09 25.12
C LEU A 9 -3.01 -8.01 24.86
N PHE A 10 -2.26 -7.80 23.77
CA PHE A 10 -1.11 -8.61 23.40
C PHE A 10 0.17 -7.77 23.40
N PRO A 11 1.27 -8.24 24.03
CA PRO A 11 2.57 -7.57 23.90
C PRO A 11 3.06 -7.55 22.44
N ASP A 12 3.74 -6.48 22.03
CA ASP A 12 4.26 -6.32 20.66
C ASP A 12 5.09 -7.50 20.17
N ALA A 13 5.87 -8.12 21.05
CA ALA A 13 6.68 -9.29 20.73
C ALA A 13 5.82 -10.47 20.23
N VAL A 14 4.60 -10.62 20.77
CA VAL A 14 3.60 -11.61 20.33
C VAL A 14 3.01 -11.19 18.99
N ILE A 15 2.56 -9.95 18.84
CA ILE A 15 1.98 -9.41 17.60
C ILE A 15 2.99 -9.58 16.44
N ARG A 16 4.23 -9.11 16.62
CA ARG A 16 5.31 -9.23 15.62
C ARG A 16 5.66 -10.69 15.31
N ARG A 17 5.57 -11.61 16.27
CA ARG A 17 5.78 -13.06 16.03
C ARG A 17 4.66 -13.66 15.18
N LEU A 18 3.40 -13.32 15.45
CA LEU A 18 2.24 -13.76 14.67
C LEU A 18 2.28 -13.17 13.25
N THR A 19 2.63 -11.90 13.09
CA THR A 19 2.83 -11.26 11.78
C THR A 19 3.89 -11.99 10.95
N ARG A 20 5.07 -12.30 11.53
CA ARG A 20 6.11 -13.06 10.81
C ARG A 20 5.65 -14.46 10.41
N PHE A 21 4.84 -15.13 11.25
CA PHE A 21 4.26 -16.44 10.91
C PHE A 21 3.31 -16.36 9.71
N LEU A 22 2.43 -15.37 9.66
CA LEU A 22 1.50 -15.15 8.55
C LEU A 22 2.23 -14.76 7.26
N LEU A 23 3.22 -13.86 7.34
CA LEU A 23 4.10 -13.53 6.20
C LEU A 23 4.83 -14.77 5.68
N ALA A 24 5.38 -15.61 6.56
CA ALA A 24 6.01 -16.88 6.17
C ALA A 24 5.02 -17.91 5.59
N SER A 25 3.74 -17.83 5.93
CA SER A 25 2.68 -18.61 5.28
C SER A 25 2.37 -18.07 3.88
N ARG A 26 2.20 -16.75 3.74
CA ARG A 26 1.94 -16.09 2.45
C ARG A 26 3.08 -16.33 1.45
N LEU A 27 4.33 -16.21 1.87
CA LEU A 27 5.50 -16.54 1.04
C LEU A 27 5.46 -18.00 0.55
N ARG A 28 5.17 -18.96 1.44
CA ARG A 28 5.03 -20.38 1.07
C ARG A 28 3.85 -20.65 0.13
N SER A 29 2.79 -19.85 0.18
CA SER A 29 1.65 -19.96 -0.75
C SER A 29 1.90 -19.30 -2.11
N GLY A 30 2.73 -18.24 -2.17
CA GLY A 30 2.97 -17.45 -3.37
C GLY A 30 4.13 -17.93 -4.24
N TYR A 31 5.13 -18.59 -3.65
CA TYR A 31 6.22 -19.21 -4.41
C TYR A 31 5.81 -20.54 -5.04
N ARG A 32 6.11 -20.72 -6.32
CA ARG A 32 5.89 -21.97 -7.06
C ARG A 32 7.14 -22.85 -7.12
N PRO A 33 7.00 -24.17 -7.35
CA PRO A 33 8.14 -25.08 -7.44
C PRO A 33 9.07 -24.85 -8.65
N SER A 34 8.62 -24.11 -9.68
CA SER A 34 9.41 -23.79 -10.86
C SER A 34 9.15 -22.37 -11.36
N ASN A 35 10.10 -21.83 -12.12
CA ASN A 35 10.03 -20.47 -12.66
C ASN A 35 8.93 -20.34 -13.72
N GLU A 36 8.67 -21.40 -14.48
CA GLU A 36 7.65 -21.46 -15.53
C GLU A 36 6.24 -21.35 -14.91
N LEU A 37 6.02 -22.05 -13.79
CA LEU A 37 4.76 -21.92 -13.02
C LEU A 37 4.63 -20.53 -12.38
N GLN A 38 5.71 -19.97 -11.85
CA GLN A 38 5.70 -18.62 -11.28
C GLN A 38 5.39 -17.55 -12.34
N LEU A 39 5.94 -17.69 -13.55
CA LEU A 39 5.68 -16.82 -14.69
C LEU A 39 4.26 -17.02 -15.23
N SER A 40 3.77 -18.27 -15.32
CA SER A 40 2.41 -18.59 -15.72
C SER A 40 1.37 -17.92 -14.81
N ASP A 41 1.57 -17.96 -13.50
CA ASP A 41 0.71 -17.25 -12.53
C ASP A 41 0.75 -15.72 -12.73
N LEU A 42 1.94 -15.14 -12.95
CA LEU A 42 2.09 -13.71 -13.19
C LEU A 42 1.39 -13.26 -14.49
N LEU A 43 1.55 -14.02 -15.57
CA LEU A 43 0.90 -13.77 -16.84
C LEU A 43 -0.61 -13.92 -16.74
N HIS A 44 -1.09 -15.00 -16.10
CA HIS A 44 -2.53 -15.20 -15.88
C HIS A 44 -3.14 -14.05 -15.06
N PHE A 45 -2.46 -13.59 -14.01
CA PHE A 45 -2.90 -12.44 -13.23
C PHE A 45 -2.90 -11.15 -14.06
N ALA A 46 -1.82 -10.85 -14.79
CA ALA A 46 -1.74 -9.68 -15.67
C ALA A 46 -2.81 -9.68 -16.76
N HIS A 47 -3.12 -10.83 -17.34
CA HIS A 47 -4.24 -10.98 -18.28
C HIS A 47 -5.59 -10.76 -17.60
N SER A 48 -5.82 -11.33 -16.41
CA SER A 48 -7.10 -11.14 -15.69
C SER A 48 -7.38 -9.67 -15.35
N LEU A 49 -6.34 -8.89 -15.03
CA LEU A 49 -6.47 -7.45 -14.76
C LEU A 49 -6.87 -6.63 -16.00
N ARG A 50 -6.56 -7.07 -17.22
CA ARG A 50 -6.96 -6.38 -18.46
C ARG A 50 -8.47 -6.43 -18.71
N GLU A 51 -9.15 -7.45 -18.19
CA GLU A 51 -10.60 -7.65 -18.30
C GLU A 51 -11.38 -7.06 -17.11
N MET A 52 -10.68 -6.51 -16.11
CA MET A 52 -11.28 -5.91 -14.92
C MET A 52 -11.49 -4.40 -15.12
N PRO A 53 -12.51 -3.78 -14.52
CA PRO A 53 -12.64 -2.32 -14.51
C PRO A 53 -11.52 -1.69 -13.67
N ILE A 54 -11.24 -0.41 -13.94
CA ILE A 54 -10.16 0.37 -13.30
C ILE A 54 -10.21 0.31 -11.76
N ALA A 55 -11.41 0.22 -11.17
CA ALA A 55 -11.60 -0.10 -9.76
C ALA A 55 -12.93 -0.84 -9.54
N ILE A 56 -12.95 -1.83 -8.63
CA ILE A 56 -14.14 -2.65 -8.31
C ILE A 56 -14.89 -2.16 -7.05
N LYS A 57 -14.28 -1.28 -6.25
CA LYS A 57 -14.83 -0.76 -4.97
C LYS A 57 -14.45 0.70 -4.75
N THR A 58 -15.07 1.62 -5.47
CA THR A 58 -14.74 3.07 -5.39
C THR A 58 -15.30 3.77 -4.15
N ASP A 59 -16.37 3.26 -3.53
CA ASP A 59 -17.05 3.94 -2.42
C ASP A 59 -16.59 3.53 -1.01
N GLU A 60 -16.16 2.27 -0.83
CA GLU A 60 -15.71 1.77 0.49
C GLU A 60 -14.40 2.42 0.99
N PRO A 61 -13.31 2.55 0.19
CA PRO A 61 -12.02 3.09 0.66
C PRO A 61 -12.10 4.56 1.10
N LYS A 62 -12.99 5.34 0.49
CA LYS A 62 -13.27 6.76 0.80
C LYS A 62 -13.71 6.98 2.26
N THR A 63 -14.19 5.92 2.91
CA THR A 63 -14.76 5.98 4.26
C THR A 63 -13.79 5.49 5.34
N GLN A 64 -12.86 4.58 5.03
CA GLN A 64 -12.04 3.89 6.04
C GLN A 64 -10.62 4.44 6.23
N HIS A 65 -9.97 5.00 5.21
CA HIS A 65 -8.51 5.27 5.27
C HIS A 65 -8.08 6.75 5.18
N TYR A 66 -8.92 7.65 4.67
CA TYR A 66 -8.51 9.03 4.33
C TYR A 66 -9.04 10.13 5.26
N LYS A 67 -9.81 9.80 6.30
CA LYS A 67 -10.43 10.77 7.22
C LYS A 67 -9.79 10.75 8.62
N LEU A 68 -8.49 11.04 8.67
CA LEU A 68 -7.77 11.29 9.92
C LEU A 68 -7.48 12.79 10.07
N PRO A 69 -7.57 13.38 11.29
CA PRO A 69 -7.22 14.79 11.49
C PRO A 69 -5.78 15.10 11.10
N THR A 70 -5.52 16.29 10.55
CA THR A 70 -4.17 16.75 10.19
C THR A 70 -3.17 16.66 11.36
N SER A 71 -3.65 16.87 12.59
CA SER A 71 -2.87 16.72 13.82
C SER A 71 -2.34 15.29 14.04
N PHE A 72 -3.09 14.25 13.66
CA PHE A 72 -2.62 12.87 13.71
C PHE A 72 -1.45 12.64 12.75
N PHE A 73 -1.56 13.12 11.52
CA PHE A 73 -0.44 13.04 10.57
C PHE A 73 0.78 13.84 11.06
N GLN A 74 0.58 14.99 11.73
CA GLN A 74 1.70 15.79 12.25
C GLN A 74 2.44 15.06 13.37
N LEU A 75 1.71 14.34 14.22
CA LEU A 75 2.23 13.46 15.27
C LEU A 75 3.12 12.35 14.67
N VAL A 76 2.59 11.64 13.68
CA VAL A 76 3.20 10.43 13.12
C VAL A 76 4.33 10.76 12.14
N LEU A 77 4.09 11.65 11.17
CA LEU A 77 5.06 12.02 10.12
C LEU A 77 6.15 12.98 10.63
N GLY A 78 5.85 13.75 11.68
CA GLY A 78 6.80 14.62 12.37
C GLY A 78 7.23 15.85 11.57
N LYS A 79 8.36 16.46 11.95
CA LYS A 79 8.84 17.77 11.43
C LYS A 79 9.05 17.83 9.91
N ASN A 80 9.40 16.68 9.32
CA ASN A 80 9.63 16.50 7.88
C ASN A 80 8.37 15.93 7.20
N PHE A 81 7.22 16.51 7.53
CA PHE A 81 5.96 16.29 6.83
C PHE A 81 6.19 16.54 5.34
N LYS A 82 6.24 15.49 4.50
CA LYS A 82 6.52 15.57 3.05
C LYS A 82 5.38 16.20 2.22
N TYR A 83 4.54 16.99 2.87
CA TYR A 83 3.33 17.58 2.34
C TYR A 83 3.05 18.87 3.13
N ARG A 84 3.89 19.89 2.93
CA ARG A 84 3.54 21.25 3.35
C ARG A 84 2.96 21.96 2.13
N ASP A 85 1.67 22.29 2.22
CA ASP A 85 1.04 23.16 1.23
C ASP A 85 1.87 24.45 1.08
N GLY A 86 2.17 24.80 -0.18
CA GLY A 86 2.89 26.02 -0.53
C GLY A 86 4.43 25.97 -0.56
N GLU A 87 5.09 24.86 -0.22
CA GLU A 87 6.56 24.74 -0.40
C GLU A 87 6.99 24.38 -1.84
N LEU A 88 6.06 23.87 -2.66
CA LEU A 88 6.29 23.54 -4.08
C LEU A 88 5.66 24.60 -4.98
N GLN A 89 6.47 25.47 -5.58
CA GLN A 89 6.00 26.59 -6.41
C GLN A 89 5.75 26.21 -7.89
N ASN A 90 5.98 24.95 -8.25
CA ASN A 90 5.95 24.45 -9.63
C ASN A 90 5.36 23.03 -9.75
N VAL A 91 4.56 22.60 -8.77
CA VAL A 91 3.90 21.30 -8.74
C VAL A 91 2.42 21.52 -8.47
N GLU A 92 1.56 21.12 -9.41
CA GLU A 92 0.13 21.00 -9.19
C GLU A 92 -0.15 19.68 -8.48
N ILE A 93 -0.90 19.71 -7.37
CA ILE A 93 -1.30 18.52 -6.63
C ILE A 93 -2.80 18.32 -6.82
N ILE A 94 -3.16 17.32 -7.61
CA ILE A 94 -4.55 16.96 -7.90
C ILE A 94 -4.96 15.80 -7.00
N VAL A 95 -6.03 15.97 -6.24
CA VAL A 95 -6.65 14.92 -5.42
C VAL A 95 -8.00 14.57 -6.04
N ALA A 96 -8.04 13.49 -6.81
CA ALA A 96 -9.22 13.05 -7.55
C ALA A 96 -9.38 11.51 -7.50
N ASP A 97 -10.60 11.03 -7.80
CA ASP A 97 -10.87 9.60 -7.98
C ASP A 97 -10.41 9.17 -9.38
N ILE A 98 -9.28 8.45 -9.45
CA ILE A 98 -8.66 8.03 -10.72
C ILE A 98 -9.56 7.15 -11.59
N SER A 99 -10.61 6.54 -11.02
CA SER A 99 -11.58 5.73 -11.79
C SER A 99 -12.56 6.57 -12.62
N THR A 100 -12.69 7.87 -12.31
CA THR A 100 -13.62 8.81 -12.98
C THR A 100 -12.96 10.14 -13.37
N PHE A 101 -11.65 10.30 -13.12
CA PHE A 101 -10.95 11.55 -13.38
C PHE A 101 -10.52 11.67 -14.84
N GLU A 102 -11.02 12.69 -15.53
CA GLU A 102 -10.56 13.10 -16.86
C GLU A 102 -9.54 14.23 -16.73
N MET A 103 -8.44 14.16 -17.48
CA MET A 103 -7.40 15.18 -17.48
C MET A 103 -7.75 16.32 -18.43
N GLU A 104 -7.99 17.52 -17.89
CA GLU A 104 -8.29 18.72 -18.68
C GLU A 104 -7.06 19.31 -19.40
N ALA A 105 -5.85 18.89 -19.01
CA ALA A 105 -4.58 19.40 -19.52
C ALA A 105 -3.52 18.30 -19.72
N SER A 106 -2.51 18.62 -20.53
CA SER A 106 -1.29 17.80 -20.67
C SER A 106 -0.19 18.31 -19.76
N TYR A 107 0.64 17.39 -19.25
CA TYR A 107 1.72 17.69 -18.29
C TYR A 107 3.04 17.10 -18.77
N ASP A 108 4.15 17.82 -18.57
CA ASP A 108 5.50 17.32 -18.92
C ASP A 108 5.91 16.07 -18.13
N ARG A 109 5.38 15.92 -16.89
CA ARG A 109 5.67 14.81 -15.97
C ARG A 109 4.46 14.50 -15.11
N ILE A 110 4.15 13.22 -14.96
CA ILE A 110 3.10 12.71 -14.07
C ILE A 110 3.80 11.83 -13.01
N TYR A 111 3.48 12.04 -11.74
CA TYR A 111 4.01 11.27 -10.62
C TYR A 111 2.88 10.49 -9.94
N TYR A 112 3.03 9.17 -9.83
CA TYR A 112 2.08 8.28 -9.17
C TYR A 112 2.78 7.52 -8.04
N ILE A 113 2.21 7.53 -6.83
CA ILE A 113 2.85 7.01 -5.61
C ILE A 113 1.90 6.06 -4.85
N GLY A 114 2.04 4.76 -5.10
CA GLY A 114 1.50 3.67 -4.25
C GLY A 114 0.38 2.84 -4.87
N MET A 115 0.42 1.51 -4.61
CA MET A 115 -0.59 0.48 -4.93
C MET A 115 -0.53 -0.63 -3.84
N PHE A 116 -1.66 -1.20 -3.39
CA PHE A 116 -1.76 -2.19 -2.27
C PHE A 116 -2.92 -3.23 -2.46
N GLU A 117 -2.85 -4.44 -1.84
CA GLU A 117 -3.52 -5.77 -2.08
C GLU A 117 -4.36 -6.44 -0.98
N ASP A 118 -5.66 -6.71 -1.19
CA ASP A 118 -6.37 -7.82 -0.51
C ASP A 118 -6.54 -9.05 -1.40
N ASN A 119 -6.13 -10.22 -0.92
CA ASN A 119 -6.30 -11.48 -1.65
C ASN A 119 -6.36 -12.73 -0.74
N SER A 120 -7.01 -12.65 0.44
CA SER A 120 -7.16 -13.83 1.33
C SER A 120 -8.35 -13.79 2.30
N LYS A 121 -9.16 -14.87 2.28
CA LYS A 121 -10.27 -15.07 3.24
C LYS A 121 -9.81 -15.50 4.65
N ASP A 122 -8.59 -16.01 4.82
CA ASP A 122 -8.14 -16.58 6.11
C ASP A 122 -7.04 -15.77 6.82
N ASP A 123 -6.57 -14.67 6.20
CA ASP A 123 -5.56 -13.79 6.80
C ASP A 123 -6.20 -12.54 7.42
N TRP A 124 -6.13 -12.45 8.76
CA TRP A 124 -6.66 -11.31 9.49
C TRP A 124 -5.82 -10.03 9.34
N ILE A 125 -4.52 -10.15 9.02
CA ILE A 125 -3.67 -8.97 8.78
C ILE A 125 -4.06 -8.33 7.45
N THR A 126 -4.18 -9.14 6.39
CA THR A 126 -4.66 -8.67 5.08
C THR A 126 -6.05 -8.01 5.22
N ARG A 127 -6.98 -8.63 5.97
CA ARG A 127 -8.34 -8.08 6.21
C ARG A 127 -8.47 -6.87 7.16
N TYR A 128 -7.41 -6.45 7.86
CA TYR A 128 -7.43 -5.27 8.73
C TYR A 128 -6.54 -4.12 8.23
N PHE A 129 -5.48 -4.43 7.48
CA PHE A 129 -4.49 -3.44 7.05
C PHE A 129 -4.46 -3.21 5.53
N LEU A 130 -5.02 -4.11 4.72
CA LEU A 130 -4.84 -4.11 3.25
C LEU A 130 -6.14 -4.29 2.45
N THR A 131 -7.30 -4.21 3.09
CA THR A 131 -8.63 -4.46 2.49
C THR A 131 -8.89 -3.57 1.26
N GLY A 132 -8.98 -4.19 0.07
CA GLY A 132 -9.44 -3.57 -1.20
C GLY A 132 -8.36 -3.10 -2.20
N GLY A 133 -7.86 -3.98 -3.08
CA GLY A 133 -6.87 -3.65 -4.13
C GLY A 133 -6.63 -4.77 -5.17
N THR A 134 -5.54 -4.80 -5.96
CA THR A 134 -4.60 -3.71 -6.35
C THR A 134 -3.09 -3.76 -5.96
N MET A 135 -2.37 -4.89 -5.82
CA MET A 135 -0.92 -4.92 -5.49
C MET A 135 -0.06 -5.69 -6.49
N PRO A 136 1.19 -5.25 -6.72
CA PRO A 136 1.99 -5.84 -7.76
C PRO A 136 3.16 -6.71 -7.26
N SER A 137 3.54 -7.69 -8.08
CA SER A 137 4.93 -8.13 -8.14
C SER A 137 5.78 -7.00 -8.73
N ALA A 138 7.09 -6.98 -8.44
CA ALA A 138 8.01 -5.98 -9.00
C ALA A 138 7.89 -5.80 -10.54
N ASN A 139 7.55 -6.87 -11.25
CA ASN A 139 7.53 -6.89 -12.71
C ASN A 139 6.12 -6.69 -13.31
N LEU A 140 5.06 -6.57 -12.49
CA LEU A 140 3.68 -6.60 -12.99
C LEU A 140 3.41 -5.48 -14.02
N LEU A 141 3.85 -4.25 -13.74
CA LEU A 141 3.61 -3.10 -14.61
C LEU A 141 4.36 -3.17 -15.94
N LEU A 142 5.39 -4.01 -16.07
CA LEU A 142 6.09 -4.24 -17.34
C LEU A 142 5.19 -4.93 -18.39
N TYR A 143 4.06 -5.52 -17.98
CA TYR A 143 3.06 -6.13 -18.87
C TYR A 143 1.93 -5.17 -19.28
N PHE A 144 2.01 -3.88 -18.92
CA PHE A 144 1.01 -2.84 -19.21
C PHE A 144 1.66 -1.64 -19.92
N GLN A 145 2.23 -1.90 -21.10
CA GLN A 145 2.99 -0.93 -21.90
C GLN A 145 2.28 -0.53 -23.21
N ASP A 146 0.94 -0.68 -23.25
CA ASP A 146 0.16 -0.43 -24.47
C ASP A 146 0.04 1.09 -24.78
N GLY A 147 0.19 1.96 -23.77
CA GLY A 147 0.20 3.43 -23.91
C GLY A 147 1.42 4.14 -23.30
N VAL A 148 2.38 3.40 -22.74
CA VAL A 148 3.62 3.91 -22.11
C VAL A 148 4.76 2.92 -22.33
N SER A 149 6.01 3.37 -22.28
CA SER A 149 7.18 2.48 -22.35
C SER A 149 8.08 2.65 -21.12
N ALA A 150 8.52 1.54 -20.54
CA ALA A 150 9.39 1.52 -19.37
C ALA A 150 10.82 1.93 -19.77
N VAL A 151 11.26 3.10 -19.29
CA VAL A 151 12.60 3.62 -19.55
C VAL A 151 13.63 3.05 -18.57
N ASP A 152 13.26 2.86 -17.31
CA ASP A 152 14.13 2.33 -16.25
C ASP A 152 13.27 1.69 -15.13
N HIS A 153 13.88 0.85 -14.29
CA HIS A 153 13.20 0.09 -13.23
C HIS A 153 14.16 -0.19 -12.06
N TRP A 154 13.79 0.27 -10.85
CA TRP A 154 14.59 0.09 -9.63
C TRP A 154 13.77 -0.52 -8.49
N LEU A 155 14.47 -1.27 -7.64
CA LEU A 155 13.92 -1.79 -6.38
C LEU A 155 14.50 -1.06 -5.18
N VAL A 156 13.64 -0.56 -4.31
CA VAL A 156 14.02 0.00 -3.01
C VAL A 156 13.88 -1.07 -1.93
N ASN A 157 14.92 -1.25 -1.10
CA ASN A 157 14.92 -2.30 -0.09
C ASN A 157 13.79 -2.09 0.94
N GLY A 158 13.00 -3.13 1.22
CA GLY A 158 11.88 -3.07 2.17
C GLY A 158 12.26 -2.61 3.59
N LYS A 159 13.54 -2.67 3.98
CA LYS A 159 14.05 -2.08 5.24
C LYS A 159 13.80 -0.56 5.33
N HIS A 160 13.76 0.16 4.22
CA HIS A 160 13.46 1.60 4.23
C HIS A 160 12.02 1.88 4.70
N TYR A 161 11.05 1.12 4.17
CA TYR A 161 9.67 1.21 4.62
C TYR A 161 9.51 0.69 6.05
N ALA A 162 10.12 -0.46 6.38
CA ALA A 162 10.09 -1.01 7.74
C ALA A 162 10.62 -0.03 8.80
N LYS A 163 11.74 0.67 8.54
CA LYS A 163 12.25 1.73 9.43
C LYS A 163 11.29 2.91 9.53
N THR A 164 10.66 3.30 8.43
CA THR A 164 9.66 4.38 8.40
C THR A 164 8.46 4.03 9.28
N SER A 165 7.93 2.80 9.16
CA SER A 165 6.84 2.31 10.00
C SER A 165 7.24 2.17 11.48
N GLU A 166 8.48 1.79 11.79
CA GLU A 166 8.99 1.75 13.17
C GLU A 166 9.11 3.16 13.77
N GLU A 167 9.62 4.14 13.03
CA GLU A 167 9.67 5.55 13.47
C GLU A 167 8.27 6.13 13.69
N TRP A 168 7.27 5.74 12.90
CA TRP A 168 5.87 6.08 13.10
C TRP A 168 5.30 5.44 14.38
N PHE A 169 5.57 4.14 14.59
CA PHE A 169 5.15 3.40 15.77
C PHE A 169 5.73 4.01 17.06
N GLU A 170 7.04 4.20 17.13
CA GLU A 170 7.70 4.83 18.27
C GLU A 170 7.16 6.23 18.60
N ARG A 171 6.74 7.01 17.58
CA ARG A 171 6.15 8.34 17.77
C ARG A 171 4.74 8.27 18.31
N MET A 172 3.93 7.29 17.88
CA MET A 172 2.62 7.08 18.47
C MET A 172 2.78 6.76 19.96
N ASP A 173 3.53 5.72 20.32
CA ASP A 173 3.74 5.29 21.72
C ASP A 173 4.21 6.43 22.65
N LYS A 174 5.20 7.22 22.20
CA LYS A 174 5.72 8.37 22.98
C LYS A 174 4.69 9.46 23.24
N ASN A 175 3.63 9.54 22.43
CA ASN A 175 2.57 10.53 22.56
C ASN A 175 1.28 9.95 23.17
N THR A 176 1.06 8.63 23.14
CA THR A 176 -0.05 7.98 23.88
C THR A 176 0.21 7.91 25.37
N ALA A 177 1.47 7.87 25.82
CA ALA A 177 1.87 7.76 27.22
C ALA A 177 1.62 9.03 28.09
N GLY A 178 0.80 9.97 27.61
CA GLY A 178 0.53 11.26 28.26
C GLY A 178 -0.89 11.44 28.82
N HIS A 179 -1.75 10.40 28.77
CA HIS A 179 -3.13 10.41 29.27
C HIS A 179 -3.42 9.16 30.11
#